data_AF-A0A1F3LVC2-F1
#
_entry.id   AF-A0A1F3LVC2-F1
#
_cell.length_a   1.000
_cell.length_b   1.000
_cell.length_c   1.000
_cell.angle_alpha   90.00
_cell.angle_beta   90.00
_cell.angle_gamma   90.00
#
_symmetry.space_group_name_H-M   'P 1'
#
loop_
_entity.id
_entity.type
_entity.pdbx_description
1 polymer ?
#
loop_
_entity_poly.entity_id
_entity_poly.type
_entity_poly.pdbx_seq_one_letter_code
_entity_poly.pdbx_strand_id
1 'polypeptide(L)'
;MKKIFIILMLLVHVAASGQGLQKRAKAPVNADTLAKLKSYVIANPNDLAGHEKFIKYIGADSPEIAAQYEVWVKQFPKSSIVPYALGKAYAGMESPKARPWLLKAVAIDPKMAKAYSDLWIDGERWGDFAAAREYLKKAMEAEPTSPDYAFYYRSGLKDSDPEGYRNGMYEMTRLFPTSERGAQSLYWLGLFVKDNNEKLAIYTQLKNQYPPEKFNWSSSGMYDFYYLYLHTTPEKAVELAQYMATVATRENDKKSWSNRVKLAQDLILVKSLMAQNKNAEAQTVVEAITLERRSAATDMINLLKAELSDITGNTAAAYKKLIYSYAAAPADDIYKTMEKYGKKLGKTKSDLFADIWKIRDSVAVPATPFSLEQYIKQGKASLSDFKGKVILLTYWFPGCGPCRGEFPNFENVVRKFTKEQLVYIGINIAAEQDEYVVPFMKSSGYSFIPLKDEEEKRGNLVAPGAPTNYLLDQNGRIIFKNFRTDDNNERVLEIMIEEILERGKIK
;
A
#
# COMPACT_ATOMS: atom_id res chain seq x y z
N MET A 1 19.34 -4.71 -10.09
CA MET A 1 19.07 -4.87 -8.65
C MET A 1 17.74 -5.60 -8.50
N LYS A 2 17.70 -6.62 -7.63
CA LYS A 2 16.50 -7.45 -7.38
C LYS A 2 15.32 -6.55 -6.97
N LYS A 3 14.12 -6.84 -7.45
CA LYS A 3 12.88 -6.18 -7.01
C LYS A 3 12.75 -6.41 -5.50
N ILE A 4 12.86 -5.37 -4.70
CA ILE A 4 12.60 -5.43 -3.26
C ILE A 4 11.18 -4.91 -3.09
N PHE A 5 10.20 -5.82 -3.10
CA PHE A 5 8.83 -5.49 -2.74
C PHE A 5 8.64 -5.77 -1.25
N ILE A 6 8.18 -4.76 -0.53
CA ILE A 6 8.05 -4.77 0.91
C ILE A 6 6.64 -5.24 1.25
N ILE A 7 6.53 -6.27 2.10
CA ILE A 7 5.24 -6.69 2.64
C ILE A 7 4.77 -5.61 3.61
N LEU A 8 3.64 -4.98 3.31
CA LEU A 8 2.91 -4.18 4.29
C LEU A 8 2.50 -5.07 5.46
N MET A 9 3.23 -4.97 6.57
CA MET A 9 2.64 -5.23 7.88
C MET A 9 1.72 -4.06 8.21
N LEU A 10 0.41 -4.22 7.97
CA LEU A 10 -0.60 -3.55 8.77
C LEU A 10 -0.60 -4.21 10.16
N LEU A 11 0.44 -3.94 10.95
CA LEU A 11 0.39 -4.17 12.39
C LEU A 11 -0.48 -3.06 12.97
N VAL A 12 -1.80 -3.24 12.88
CA VAL A 12 -2.75 -2.47 13.69
C VAL A 12 -2.57 -2.95 15.13
N HIS A 13 -1.57 -2.40 15.82
CA HIS A 13 -1.74 -2.18 17.24
C HIS A 13 -2.65 -0.97 17.36
N VAL A 14 -3.82 -1.18 17.94
CA VAL A 14 -4.75 -0.11 18.31
C VAL A 14 -4.02 0.81 19.29
N ALA A 15 -3.37 1.84 18.77
CA ALA A 15 -3.01 3.02 19.54
C ALA A 15 -4.28 3.84 19.71
N ALA A 16 -5.09 3.45 20.69
CA ALA A 16 -6.18 4.29 21.14
C ALA A 16 -5.60 5.63 21.65
N SER A 17 -6.20 6.71 21.19
CA SER A 17 -6.02 8.11 21.62
C SER A 17 -4.65 8.76 21.36
N GLY A 18 -4.49 9.27 20.13
CA GLY A 18 -3.70 10.46 19.88
C GLY A 18 -4.40 11.70 20.46
N GLN A 19 -4.23 11.92 21.75
CA GLN A 19 -4.40 13.23 22.38
C GLN A 19 -3.05 13.62 22.97
N GLY A 20 -2.61 14.85 22.69
CA GLY A 20 -1.27 15.38 22.90
C GLY A 20 -0.47 14.78 24.07
N LEU A 21 0.60 14.06 23.74
CA LEU A 21 1.68 13.78 24.68
C LEU A 21 2.54 15.05 24.81
N GLN A 22 2.05 16.04 25.55
CA GLN A 22 2.98 16.82 26.36
C GLN A 22 3.79 15.81 27.18
N LYS A 23 5.12 15.82 27.05
CA LYS A 23 6.04 15.06 27.91
C LYS A 23 5.75 15.43 29.37
N ARG A 24 4.82 14.73 30.02
CA ARG A 24 4.69 14.76 31.47
C ARG A 24 6.03 14.29 32.02
N ALA A 25 6.67 15.13 32.83
CA ALA A 25 7.84 14.72 33.58
C ALA A 25 7.49 13.42 34.34
N LYS A 26 8.26 12.34 34.10
CA LYS A 26 8.11 11.10 34.87
C LYS A 26 8.26 11.48 36.35
N ALA A 27 7.31 11.07 37.19
CA ALA A 27 7.45 11.21 38.64
C ALA A 27 8.75 10.55 39.09
N PRO A 28 9.46 11.10 40.09
CA PRO A 28 10.73 10.53 40.55
C PRO A 28 10.54 9.07 40.98
N VAL A 29 11.43 8.20 40.50
CA VAL A 29 11.43 6.76 40.81
C VAL A 29 11.64 6.58 42.32
N ASN A 30 10.69 5.95 43.01
CA ASN A 30 10.81 5.67 44.44
C ASN A 30 11.77 4.50 44.67
N ALA A 31 12.80 4.73 45.49
CA ALA A 31 13.88 3.77 45.71
C ALA A 31 13.40 2.44 46.32
N ASP A 32 12.47 2.47 47.27
CA ASP A 32 11.94 1.24 47.91
C ASP A 32 11.15 0.38 46.92
N THR A 33 10.37 1.03 46.06
CA THR A 33 9.61 0.34 45.01
C THR A 33 10.54 -0.26 43.96
N LEU A 34 11.57 0.49 43.55
CA LEU A 34 12.60 -0.01 42.64
C LEU A 34 13.35 -1.21 43.24
N ALA A 35 13.73 -1.14 44.52
CA ALA A 35 14.39 -2.23 45.23
C ALA A 35 13.50 -3.48 45.31
N LYS A 36 12.20 -3.33 45.62
CA LYS A 36 11.24 -4.45 45.65
C LYS A 36 11.10 -5.12 44.28
N LEU A 37 10.95 -4.32 43.21
CA LEU A 37 10.86 -4.84 41.84
C LEU A 37 12.16 -5.54 41.42
N LYS A 38 13.32 -4.97 41.77
CA LYS A 38 14.64 -5.58 41.51
C LYS A 38 14.77 -6.93 42.20
N SER A 39 14.43 -7.02 43.48
CA SER A 39 14.47 -8.27 44.25
C SER A 39 13.51 -9.32 43.68
N TYR A 40 12.32 -8.90 43.23
CA TYR A 40 11.37 -9.79 42.58
C TYR A 40 11.94 -10.40 41.30
N VAL A 41 12.56 -9.58 40.43
CA VAL A 41 13.22 -10.06 39.21
C VAL A 41 14.36 -11.03 39.52
N ILE A 42 15.19 -10.72 40.52
CA ILE A 42 16.30 -11.59 40.94
C ILE A 42 15.77 -12.96 41.43
N ALA A 43 14.67 -12.97 42.18
CA ALA A 43 14.05 -14.20 42.66
C ALA A 43 13.33 -14.99 41.55
N ASN A 44 12.89 -14.31 40.48
CA ASN A 44 12.10 -14.88 39.40
C ASN A 44 12.68 -14.51 38.01
N PRO A 45 13.92 -14.90 37.68
CA PRO A 45 14.61 -14.45 36.47
C PRO A 45 14.02 -14.98 35.15
N ASN A 46 13.04 -15.88 35.21
CA ASN A 46 12.30 -16.38 34.05
C ASN A 46 10.87 -15.81 33.96
N ASP A 47 10.48 -14.90 34.86
CA ASP A 47 9.18 -14.23 34.78
C ASP A 47 9.28 -12.94 33.96
N LEU A 48 8.82 -13.02 32.70
CA LEU A 48 8.80 -11.87 31.80
C LEU A 48 7.97 -10.70 32.35
N ALA A 49 6.84 -10.97 33.02
CA ALA A 49 5.96 -9.92 33.52
C ALA A 49 6.63 -9.12 34.65
N GLY A 50 7.41 -9.78 35.50
CA GLY A 50 8.27 -9.15 36.50
C GLY A 50 9.29 -8.19 35.88
N HIS A 51 9.99 -8.64 34.83
CA HIS A 51 10.92 -7.79 34.09
C HIS A 51 10.22 -6.60 33.44
N GLU A 52 9.07 -6.80 32.79
CA GLU A 52 8.31 -5.72 32.15
C GLU A 52 7.87 -4.65 33.15
N LYS A 53 7.42 -5.06 34.35
CA LYS A 53 7.10 -4.12 35.44
C LYS A 53 8.32 -3.33 35.90
N PHE A 54 9.46 -4.00 36.09
CA PHE A 54 10.71 -3.34 36.47
C PHE A 54 11.18 -2.34 35.41
N ILE A 55 11.23 -2.75 34.13
CA ILE A 55 11.63 -1.89 33.00
C ILE A 55 10.70 -0.70 32.85
N LYS A 56 9.37 -0.91 32.94
CA LYS A 56 8.39 0.17 32.85
C LYS A 56 8.55 1.17 33.99
N TYR A 57 8.88 0.70 35.19
CA TYR A 57 9.04 1.54 36.38
C TYR A 57 10.28 2.44 36.30
N ILE A 58 11.43 1.89 35.90
CA ILE A 58 12.68 2.67 35.75
C ILE A 58 12.72 3.47 34.44
N GLY A 59 12.04 2.97 33.40
CA GLY A 59 12.12 3.47 32.02
C GLY A 59 13.16 2.72 31.20
N ALA A 60 12.78 2.16 30.05
CA ALA A 60 13.72 1.48 29.16
C ALA A 60 14.80 2.42 28.56
N ASP A 61 14.58 3.73 28.61
CA ASP A 61 15.54 4.78 28.23
C ASP A 61 16.54 5.17 29.33
N SER A 62 16.37 4.67 30.56
CA SER A 62 17.28 4.96 31.68
C SER A 62 18.71 4.51 31.34
N PRO A 63 19.73 5.35 31.60
CA PRO A 63 21.12 5.00 31.30
C PRO A 63 21.63 3.79 32.11
N GLU A 64 21.03 3.52 33.26
CA GLU A 64 21.43 2.45 34.19
C GLU A 64 20.84 1.07 33.82
N ILE A 65 19.74 1.02 33.05
CA ILE A 65 19.00 -0.23 32.84
C ILE A 65 19.81 -1.28 32.07
N ALA A 66 20.53 -0.87 31.03
CA ALA A 66 21.35 -1.77 30.23
C ALA A 66 22.47 -2.38 31.08
N ALA A 67 23.14 -1.57 31.90
CA ALA A 67 24.19 -2.03 32.80
C ALA A 67 23.66 -3.03 33.84
N GLN A 68 22.48 -2.78 34.41
CA GLN A 68 21.84 -3.70 35.34
C GLN A 68 21.48 -5.04 34.68
N TYR A 69 20.99 -5.02 33.44
CA TYR A 69 20.69 -6.25 32.71
C TYR A 69 21.95 -7.00 32.28
N GLU A 70 23.08 -6.35 32.04
CA GLU A 70 24.36 -7.06 31.81
C GLU A 70 24.80 -7.82 33.06
N VAL A 71 24.59 -7.25 34.26
CA VAL A 71 24.81 -7.95 35.52
C VAL A 71 23.89 -9.16 35.63
N TRP A 72 22.60 -9.02 35.30
CA TRP A 72 21.64 -10.12 35.37
C TRP A 72 21.87 -11.20 34.32
N VAL A 73 22.35 -10.88 33.12
CA VAL A 73 22.75 -11.88 32.12
C VAL A 73 23.88 -12.75 32.66
N LYS A 74 24.86 -12.14 33.36
CA LYS A 74 25.95 -12.89 34.00
C LYS A 74 25.47 -13.71 35.20
N GLN A 75 24.55 -13.16 36.00
CA GLN A 75 23.99 -13.82 37.18
C GLN A 75 23.07 -15.00 36.81
N PHE A 76 22.35 -14.90 35.70
CA PHE A 76 21.36 -15.88 35.25
C PHE A 76 21.66 -16.37 33.81
N PRO A 77 22.80 -17.02 33.57
CA PRO A 77 23.27 -17.32 32.21
C PRO A 77 22.40 -18.32 31.43
N LYS A 78 21.48 -19.02 32.13
CA LYS A 78 20.52 -19.96 31.52
C LYS A 78 19.14 -19.32 31.27
N SER A 79 18.89 -18.10 31.74
CA SER A 79 17.63 -17.41 31.47
C SER A 79 17.73 -16.67 30.14
N SER A 80 17.00 -17.14 29.14
CA SER A 80 16.76 -16.40 27.89
C SER A 80 15.81 -15.21 28.10
N ILE A 81 15.00 -15.24 29.16
CA ILE A 81 14.03 -14.18 29.49
C ILE A 81 14.72 -12.89 29.94
N VAL A 82 15.82 -12.98 30.69
CA VAL A 82 16.57 -11.79 31.13
C VAL A 82 16.99 -10.91 29.94
N PRO A 83 17.77 -11.39 28.95
CA PRO A 83 18.11 -10.58 27.79
C PRO A 83 16.89 -10.27 26.90
N TYR A 84 15.94 -11.20 26.76
CA TYR A 84 14.74 -10.99 25.95
C TYR A 84 13.90 -9.83 26.45
N ALA A 85 13.66 -9.70 27.76
CA ALA A 85 12.80 -8.67 28.31
C ALA A 85 13.30 -7.25 27.99
N LEU A 86 14.61 -7.02 28.09
CA LEU A 86 15.20 -5.73 27.70
C LEU A 86 15.21 -5.55 26.18
N GLY A 87 15.52 -6.59 25.41
CA GLY A 87 15.44 -6.55 23.94
C GLY A 87 14.04 -6.19 23.44
N LYS A 88 13.00 -6.82 24.00
CA LYS A 88 11.58 -6.56 23.72
C LYS A 88 11.20 -5.12 24.06
N ALA A 89 11.65 -4.61 25.20
CA ALA A 89 11.37 -3.23 25.59
C ALA A 89 12.00 -2.22 24.62
N TYR A 90 13.25 -2.45 24.19
CA TYR A 90 13.87 -1.64 23.15
C TYR A 90 13.17 -1.78 21.79
N ALA A 91 12.73 -2.98 21.41
CA ALA A 91 12.01 -3.22 20.17
C ALA A 91 10.67 -2.45 20.15
N GLY A 92 9.95 -2.44 21.27
CA GLY A 92 8.71 -1.66 21.43
C GLY A 92 8.92 -0.14 21.43
N MET A 93 10.14 0.32 21.68
CA MET A 93 10.57 1.72 21.51
C MET A 93 11.22 1.98 20.16
N GLU A 94 11.25 0.98 19.27
CA GLU A 94 11.86 1.07 17.95
C GLU A 94 13.36 1.43 18.00
N SER A 95 14.04 1.07 19.09
CA SER A 95 15.43 1.45 19.35
C SER A 95 16.43 0.48 18.69
N PRO A 96 17.54 0.97 18.09
CA PRO A 96 18.60 0.12 17.53
C PRO A 96 19.32 -0.71 18.62
N LYS A 97 19.08 -0.38 19.90
CA LYS A 97 19.57 -1.16 21.05
C LYS A 97 18.88 -2.53 21.15
N ALA A 98 17.75 -2.78 20.48
CA ALA A 98 17.02 -4.04 20.61
C ALA A 98 17.81 -5.26 20.13
N ARG A 99 18.37 -5.19 18.92
CA ARG A 99 18.99 -6.34 18.23
C ARG A 99 20.05 -7.07 19.06
N PRO A 100 21.06 -6.40 19.68
CA PRO A 100 22.04 -7.09 20.51
C PRO A 100 21.44 -7.92 21.65
N TRP A 101 20.37 -7.44 22.28
CA TRP A 101 19.72 -8.13 23.40
C TRP A 101 18.86 -9.31 22.94
N LEU A 102 18.12 -9.14 21.85
CA LEU A 102 17.34 -10.22 21.25
C LEU A 102 18.24 -11.35 20.73
N LEU A 103 19.41 -11.02 20.15
CA LEU A 103 20.42 -12.01 19.75
C LEU A 103 20.97 -12.81 20.93
N LYS A 104 21.22 -12.17 22.09
CA LYS A 104 21.59 -12.88 23.32
C LYS A 104 20.50 -13.86 23.76
N ALA A 105 19.23 -13.47 23.66
CA ALA A 105 18.11 -14.35 24.05
C ALA A 105 18.03 -15.61 23.18
N VAL A 106 18.08 -15.47 21.85
CA VAL A 106 18.00 -16.63 20.93
C VAL A 106 19.27 -17.49 20.93
N ALA A 107 20.40 -16.94 21.38
CA ALA A 107 21.62 -17.73 21.61
C ALA A 107 21.46 -18.68 22.82
N ILE A 108 20.68 -18.28 23.82
CA ILE A 108 20.38 -19.12 25.01
C ILE A 108 19.23 -20.08 24.70
N ASP A 109 18.17 -19.59 24.04
CA ASP A 109 17.01 -20.39 23.62
C ASP A 109 16.78 -20.28 22.11
N PRO A 110 17.38 -21.18 21.30
CA PRO A 110 17.21 -21.19 19.86
C PRO A 110 15.80 -21.52 19.37
N LYS A 111 14.84 -21.82 20.26
CA LYS A 111 13.42 -22.05 19.92
C LYS A 111 12.51 -20.91 20.41
N MET A 112 13.07 -19.78 20.83
CA MET A 112 12.29 -18.62 21.26
C MET A 112 11.67 -17.88 20.06
N ALA A 113 10.54 -18.36 19.55
CA ALA A 113 9.87 -17.81 18.37
C ALA A 113 9.58 -16.30 18.49
N LYS A 114 9.17 -15.83 19.68
CA LYS A 114 8.89 -14.40 19.93
C LYS A 114 10.13 -13.50 19.77
N ALA A 115 11.30 -13.94 20.22
CA ALA A 115 12.54 -13.17 20.05
C ALA A 115 12.98 -13.12 18.58
N TYR A 116 12.78 -14.21 17.83
CA TYR A 116 12.97 -14.19 16.38
C TYR A 116 11.96 -13.30 15.66
N SER A 117 10.70 -13.26 16.11
CA SER A 117 9.70 -12.31 15.58
C SER A 117 10.12 -10.86 15.81
N ASP A 118 10.61 -10.51 17.00
CA ASP A 118 11.11 -9.16 17.29
C ASP A 118 12.37 -8.84 16.45
N LEU A 119 13.27 -9.80 16.25
CA LEU A 119 14.44 -9.65 15.36
C LEU A 119 14.04 -9.48 13.90
N TRP A 120 13.00 -10.16 13.45
CA TRP A 120 12.44 -9.98 12.11
C TRP A 120 11.91 -8.54 11.94
N ILE A 121 11.08 -8.06 12.86
CA ILE A 121 10.54 -6.69 12.84
C ILE A 121 11.68 -5.65 12.88
N ASP A 122 12.68 -5.86 13.72
CA ASP A 122 13.89 -5.02 13.79
C ASP A 122 14.65 -5.03 12.45
N GLY A 123 14.84 -6.20 11.84
CA GLY A 123 15.44 -6.35 10.52
C GLY A 123 14.71 -5.56 9.44
N GLU A 124 13.38 -5.71 9.35
CA GLU A 124 12.53 -4.97 8.42
C GLU A 124 12.62 -3.46 8.62
N ARG A 125 12.69 -3.01 9.87
CA ARG A 125 12.77 -1.59 10.25
C ARG A 125 14.07 -0.96 9.78
N TRP A 126 15.20 -1.63 9.97
CA TRP A 126 16.52 -1.12 9.60
C TRP A 126 16.91 -1.45 8.15
N GLY A 127 16.03 -2.12 7.40
CA GLY A 127 16.25 -2.51 6.01
C GLY A 127 17.23 -3.67 5.83
N ASP A 128 17.45 -4.46 6.87
CA ASP A 128 18.23 -5.70 6.83
C ASP A 128 17.31 -6.88 6.45
N PHE A 129 16.71 -6.80 5.26
CA PHE A 129 15.66 -7.72 4.81
C PHE A 129 16.11 -9.18 4.71
N ALA A 130 17.39 -9.40 4.43
CA ALA A 130 17.95 -10.74 4.38
C ALA A 130 17.97 -11.38 5.77
N ALA A 131 18.50 -10.68 6.77
CA ALA A 131 18.48 -11.17 8.15
C ALA A 131 17.04 -11.27 8.68
N ALA A 132 16.20 -10.28 8.38
CA ALA A 132 14.80 -10.24 8.78
C ALA A 132 14.06 -11.53 8.36
N ARG A 133 14.26 -11.96 7.12
CA ARG A 133 13.66 -13.19 6.59
C ARG A 133 14.19 -14.46 7.25
N GLU A 134 15.48 -14.53 7.51
CA GLU A 134 16.08 -15.67 8.24
C GLU A 134 15.53 -15.75 9.67
N TYR A 135 15.35 -14.62 10.36
CA TYR A 135 14.72 -14.60 11.67
C TYR A 135 13.26 -15.08 11.61
N LEU A 136 12.47 -14.59 10.64
CA LEU A 136 11.09 -15.03 10.48
C LEU A 136 10.97 -16.52 10.16
N LYS A 137 11.89 -17.06 9.35
CA LYS A 137 11.99 -18.50 9.09
C LYS A 137 12.20 -19.27 10.39
N LYS A 138 13.14 -18.84 11.23
CA LYS A 138 13.41 -19.47 12.53
C LYS A 138 12.23 -19.35 13.49
N ALA A 139 11.49 -18.24 13.48
CA ALA A 139 10.26 -18.10 14.26
C ALA A 139 9.19 -19.12 13.81
N MET A 140 9.01 -19.29 12.50
CA MET A 140 8.10 -20.29 11.93
C MET A 140 8.51 -21.72 12.28
N GLU A 141 9.81 -22.05 12.18
CA GLU A 141 10.33 -23.39 12.53
C GLU A 141 10.21 -23.69 14.03
N ALA A 142 10.36 -22.67 14.88
CA ALA A 142 10.22 -22.79 16.33
C ALA A 142 8.75 -22.96 16.76
N GLU A 143 7.80 -22.37 16.04
CA GLU A 143 6.36 -22.44 16.33
C GLU A 143 5.55 -22.76 15.06
N PRO A 144 5.61 -24.02 14.56
CA PRO A 144 5.03 -24.41 13.27
C PRO A 144 3.50 -24.37 13.24
N THR A 145 2.85 -24.32 14.40
CA THR A 145 1.39 -24.17 14.53
C THR A 145 0.94 -22.71 14.47
N SER A 146 1.87 -21.74 14.37
CA SER A 146 1.54 -20.33 14.21
C SER A 146 1.17 -20.02 12.75
N PRO A 147 -0.11 -19.70 12.46
CA PRO A 147 -0.50 -19.30 11.10
C PRO A 147 0.18 -17.99 10.66
N ASP A 148 0.50 -17.10 11.61
CA ASP A 148 1.11 -15.81 11.32
C ASP A 148 2.54 -15.97 10.80
N TYR A 149 3.41 -16.68 11.53
CA TYR A 149 4.79 -16.87 11.08
C TYR A 149 4.86 -17.64 9.77
N ALA A 150 4.02 -18.67 9.63
CA ALA A 150 3.92 -19.45 8.41
C ALA A 150 3.50 -18.60 7.20
N PHE A 151 2.50 -17.73 7.38
CA PHE A 151 2.01 -16.82 6.34
C PHE A 151 3.07 -15.80 5.95
N TYR A 152 3.62 -15.05 6.91
CA TYR A 152 4.53 -13.96 6.61
C TYR A 152 5.84 -14.45 6.00
N TYR A 153 6.37 -15.59 6.45
CA TYR A 153 7.56 -16.18 5.83
C TYR A 153 7.33 -16.51 4.36
N ARG A 154 6.26 -17.26 4.07
CA ARG A 154 5.91 -17.69 2.71
C ARG A 154 5.60 -16.51 1.82
N SER A 155 4.86 -15.53 2.33
CA SER A 155 4.59 -14.31 1.59
C SER A 155 5.88 -13.56 1.22
N GLY A 156 6.89 -13.58 2.10
CA GLY A 156 8.20 -12.93 1.88
C GLY A 156 8.99 -13.50 0.72
N LEU A 157 8.59 -14.65 0.19
CA LEU A 157 9.27 -15.31 -0.93
C LEU A 157 8.87 -14.74 -2.30
N LYS A 158 7.76 -13.97 -2.39
CA LYS A 158 7.14 -13.55 -3.66
C LYS A 158 8.13 -13.12 -4.76
N ASP A 159 9.10 -12.28 -4.42
CA ASP A 159 10.06 -11.75 -5.42
C ASP A 159 11.34 -12.58 -5.55
N SER A 160 11.78 -13.22 -4.47
CA SER A 160 13.06 -13.94 -4.42
C SER A 160 12.94 -15.39 -4.88
N ASP A 161 11.77 -15.97 -4.67
CA ASP A 161 11.41 -17.36 -4.95
C ASP A 161 9.89 -17.41 -5.24
N PRO A 162 9.46 -16.98 -6.44
CA PRO A 162 8.04 -16.93 -6.80
C PRO A 162 7.35 -18.30 -6.77
N GLU A 163 8.10 -19.38 -7.07
CA GLU A 163 7.58 -20.74 -7.01
C GLU A 163 7.36 -21.18 -5.56
N GLY A 164 8.34 -20.96 -4.67
CA GLY A 164 8.20 -21.19 -3.24
C GLY A 164 7.09 -20.36 -2.61
N TYR A 165 6.92 -19.10 -3.02
CA TYR A 165 5.76 -18.29 -2.66
C TYR A 165 4.46 -18.97 -3.08
N ARG A 166 4.32 -19.33 -4.37
CA ARG A 166 3.09 -19.92 -4.89
C ARG A 166 2.74 -21.21 -4.16
N ASN A 167 3.69 -22.13 -4.05
CA ASN A 167 3.52 -23.42 -3.39
C ASN A 167 3.21 -23.24 -1.90
N GLY A 168 3.93 -22.36 -1.22
CA GLY A 168 3.71 -22.05 0.19
C GLY A 168 2.31 -21.49 0.45
N MET A 169 1.83 -20.56 -0.38
CA MET A 169 0.53 -19.93 -0.18
C MET A 169 -0.65 -20.89 -0.41
N TYR A 170 -0.52 -21.88 -1.31
CA TYR A 170 -1.48 -22.99 -1.37
C TYR A 170 -1.36 -23.93 -0.17
N GLU A 171 -0.15 -24.20 0.30
CA GLU A 171 0.05 -25.05 1.48
C GLU A 171 -0.63 -24.49 2.73
N MET A 172 -0.67 -23.16 2.88
CA MET A 172 -1.37 -22.49 3.98
C MET A 172 -2.82 -22.95 4.13
N THR A 173 -3.51 -23.29 3.03
CA THR A 173 -4.92 -23.70 3.11
C THR A 173 -5.10 -25.09 3.72
N ARG A 174 -4.09 -25.94 3.59
CA ARG A 174 -4.04 -27.27 4.19
C ARG A 174 -3.56 -27.22 5.63
N LEU A 175 -2.58 -26.37 5.92
CA LEU A 175 -2.00 -26.23 7.26
C LEU A 175 -2.96 -25.50 8.22
N PHE A 176 -3.69 -24.50 7.72
CA PHE A 176 -4.51 -23.62 8.55
C PHE A 176 -5.92 -23.41 7.97
N PRO A 177 -6.72 -24.49 7.81
CA PRO A 177 -8.01 -24.46 7.12
C PRO A 177 -9.08 -23.60 7.83
N THR A 178 -8.87 -23.27 9.10
CA THR A 178 -9.79 -22.46 9.91
C THR A 178 -9.22 -21.08 10.25
N SER A 179 -8.05 -20.74 9.74
CA SER A 179 -7.38 -19.46 10.02
C SER A 179 -7.68 -18.41 8.95
N GLU A 180 -7.80 -17.15 9.37
CA GLU A 180 -7.78 -16.00 8.46
C GLU A 180 -6.53 -15.96 7.57
N ARG A 181 -5.40 -16.53 8.01
CA ARG A 181 -4.19 -16.59 7.18
C ARG A 181 -4.30 -17.57 6.02
N GLY A 182 -5.12 -18.61 6.14
CA GLY A 182 -5.46 -19.50 5.03
C GLY A 182 -6.33 -18.78 3.99
N ALA A 183 -7.30 -17.98 4.43
CA ALA A 183 -8.10 -17.13 3.54
C ALA A 183 -7.23 -16.06 2.87
N GLN A 184 -6.37 -15.40 3.65
CA GLN A 184 -5.48 -14.36 3.15
C GLN A 184 -4.49 -14.90 2.11
N SER A 185 -4.02 -16.14 2.25
CA SER A 185 -3.07 -16.71 1.30
C SER A 185 -3.67 -16.86 -0.09
N LEU A 186 -4.91 -17.36 -0.17
CA LEU A 186 -5.64 -17.43 -1.43
C LEU A 186 -6.00 -16.05 -1.98
N TYR A 187 -6.40 -15.11 -1.13
CA TYR A 187 -6.66 -13.73 -1.55
C TYR A 187 -5.41 -13.11 -2.21
N TRP A 188 -4.24 -13.21 -1.58
CA TRP A 188 -2.99 -12.65 -2.11
C TRP A 188 -2.50 -13.39 -3.35
N LEU A 189 -2.69 -14.71 -3.44
CA LEU A 189 -2.46 -15.44 -4.68
C LEU A 189 -3.33 -14.90 -5.81
N GLY A 190 -4.63 -14.74 -5.59
CA GLY A 190 -5.58 -14.24 -6.59
C GLY A 190 -5.29 -12.81 -7.05
N LEU A 191 -4.76 -11.96 -6.15
CA LEU A 191 -4.34 -10.61 -6.50
C LEU A 191 -3.17 -10.58 -7.49
N PHE A 192 -2.15 -11.41 -7.26
CA PHE A 192 -0.86 -11.29 -7.97
C PHE A 192 -0.70 -12.22 -9.18
N VAL A 193 -1.51 -13.27 -9.26
CA VAL A 193 -1.60 -14.09 -10.48
C VAL A 193 -2.07 -13.21 -11.64
N LYS A 194 -1.50 -13.37 -12.83
CA LYS A 194 -1.88 -12.57 -14.01
C LYS A 194 -2.96 -13.23 -14.85
N ASP A 195 -3.00 -14.56 -14.88
CA ASP A 195 -3.95 -15.31 -15.68
C ASP A 195 -5.36 -15.28 -15.06
N ASN A 196 -6.35 -14.86 -15.84
CA ASN A 196 -7.71 -14.68 -15.34
C ASN A 196 -8.42 -16.01 -15.01
N ASN A 197 -8.07 -17.12 -15.69
CA ASN A 197 -8.67 -18.42 -15.38
C ASN A 197 -8.13 -18.96 -14.06
N GLU A 198 -6.83 -18.77 -13.81
CA GLU A 198 -6.21 -19.09 -12.54
C GLU A 198 -6.75 -18.21 -11.40
N LYS A 199 -6.92 -16.89 -11.62
CA LYS A 199 -7.60 -16.01 -10.65
C LYS A 199 -9.00 -16.53 -10.32
N LEU A 200 -9.77 -16.89 -11.33
CA LEU A 200 -11.13 -17.42 -11.17
C LEU A 200 -11.13 -18.70 -10.30
N ALA A 201 -10.20 -19.62 -10.56
CA ALA A 201 -10.04 -20.83 -9.77
C ALA A 201 -9.67 -20.52 -8.31
N ILE A 202 -8.73 -19.61 -8.08
CA ILE A 202 -8.28 -19.20 -6.74
C ILE A 202 -9.42 -18.55 -5.96
N TYR A 203 -10.15 -17.59 -6.53
CA TYR A 203 -11.26 -16.94 -5.84
C TYR A 203 -12.45 -17.86 -5.62
N THR A 204 -12.68 -18.83 -6.51
CA THR A 204 -13.65 -19.90 -6.29
C THR A 204 -13.23 -20.75 -5.09
N GLN A 205 -11.96 -21.16 -5.01
CA GLN A 205 -11.44 -21.90 -3.86
C GLN A 205 -11.55 -21.08 -2.56
N LEU A 206 -11.20 -19.78 -2.60
CA LEU A 206 -11.31 -18.87 -1.47
C LEU A 206 -12.73 -18.82 -0.93
N LYS A 207 -13.72 -18.55 -1.79
CA LYS A 207 -15.13 -18.48 -1.39
C LYS A 207 -15.63 -19.80 -0.78
N ASN A 208 -15.21 -20.93 -1.34
CA ASN A 208 -15.72 -22.25 -0.95
C ASN A 208 -15.06 -22.79 0.33
N GLN A 209 -13.74 -22.63 0.48
CA GLN A 209 -13.00 -23.12 1.66
C GLN A 209 -13.08 -22.14 2.84
N TYR A 210 -13.19 -20.84 2.54
CA TYR A 210 -13.25 -19.77 3.54
C TYR A 210 -14.51 -18.92 3.29
N PRO A 211 -15.68 -19.31 3.81
CA PRO A 211 -16.92 -18.58 3.55
C PRO A 211 -16.82 -17.09 3.95
N PRO A 212 -17.19 -16.14 3.05
CA PRO A 212 -17.11 -14.70 3.31
C PRO A 212 -17.79 -14.18 4.57
N GLU A 213 -18.81 -14.88 5.09
CA GLU A 213 -19.45 -14.53 6.37
C GLU A 213 -18.58 -14.82 7.61
N LYS A 214 -17.53 -15.63 7.47
CA LYS A 214 -16.61 -16.00 8.55
C LYS A 214 -15.20 -15.44 8.39
N PHE A 215 -14.80 -15.11 7.15
CA PHE A 215 -13.42 -14.72 6.83
C PHE A 215 -13.38 -13.37 6.11
N ASN A 216 -12.73 -12.40 6.74
CA ASN A 216 -12.62 -11.03 6.26
C ASN A 216 -11.83 -10.93 4.95
N TRP A 217 -10.76 -11.73 4.80
CA TRP A 217 -9.99 -11.76 3.56
C TRP A 217 -10.76 -12.40 2.40
N SER A 218 -11.63 -13.35 2.70
CA SER A 218 -12.56 -13.90 1.71
C SER A 218 -13.56 -12.83 1.27
N SER A 219 -14.22 -12.15 2.22
CA SER A 219 -15.13 -11.03 1.94
C SER A 219 -14.48 -9.94 1.08
N SER A 220 -13.22 -9.60 1.36
CA SER A 220 -12.43 -8.64 0.56
C SER A 220 -12.18 -9.16 -0.85
N GLY A 221 -11.76 -10.43 -1.00
CA GLY A 221 -11.51 -11.06 -2.29
C GLY A 221 -12.74 -11.18 -3.19
N MET A 222 -13.95 -11.15 -2.61
CA MET A 222 -15.17 -11.20 -3.43
C MET A 222 -15.33 -9.95 -4.30
N TYR A 223 -14.73 -8.80 -3.94
CA TYR A 223 -14.72 -7.62 -4.81
C TYR A 223 -14.03 -7.93 -6.14
N ASP A 224 -12.81 -8.46 -6.11
CA ASP A 224 -12.05 -8.80 -7.32
C ASP A 224 -12.72 -9.93 -8.09
N PHE A 225 -13.26 -10.92 -7.37
CA PHE A 225 -14.02 -12.02 -7.97
C PHE A 225 -15.27 -11.55 -8.72
N TYR A 226 -16.01 -10.59 -8.14
CA TYR A 226 -17.18 -9.98 -8.77
C TYR A 226 -16.80 -9.29 -10.08
N TYR A 227 -15.72 -8.52 -10.13
CA TYR A 227 -15.33 -7.84 -11.37
C TYR A 227 -14.80 -8.81 -12.42
N LEU A 228 -14.11 -9.89 -12.04
CA LEU A 228 -13.77 -10.97 -12.97
C LEU A 228 -15.02 -11.56 -13.64
N TYR A 229 -16.08 -11.82 -12.86
CA TYR A 229 -17.36 -12.26 -13.42
C TYR A 229 -18.05 -11.16 -14.23
N LEU A 230 -18.03 -9.92 -13.79
CA LEU A 230 -18.69 -8.81 -14.48
C LEU A 230 -18.19 -8.66 -15.92
N HIS A 231 -16.89 -8.88 -16.14
CA HIS A 231 -16.27 -8.82 -17.47
C HIS A 231 -16.61 -10.05 -18.34
N THR A 232 -16.79 -11.23 -17.75
CA THR A 232 -16.87 -12.50 -18.49
C THR A 232 -18.28 -13.11 -18.50
N THR A 233 -18.87 -13.29 -17.32
CA THR A 233 -20.19 -13.91 -17.09
C THR A 233 -20.99 -13.07 -16.08
N PRO A 234 -21.62 -11.95 -16.51
CA PRO A 234 -22.33 -11.03 -15.63
C PRO A 234 -23.43 -11.68 -14.78
N GLU A 235 -24.03 -12.78 -15.23
CA GLU A 235 -25.04 -13.55 -14.48
C GLU A 235 -24.46 -14.09 -13.17
N LYS A 236 -23.24 -14.63 -13.21
CA LYS A 236 -22.51 -15.06 -12.01
C LYS A 236 -22.11 -13.88 -11.12
N ALA A 237 -21.88 -12.71 -11.70
CA ALA A 237 -21.62 -11.49 -10.94
C ALA A 237 -22.89 -11.06 -10.16
N VAL A 238 -24.08 -11.20 -10.75
CA VAL A 238 -25.37 -11.00 -10.05
C VAL A 238 -25.48 -11.97 -8.88
N GLU A 239 -25.30 -13.28 -9.10
CA GLU A 239 -25.39 -14.31 -8.06
C GLU A 239 -24.42 -14.03 -6.90
N LEU A 240 -23.16 -13.73 -7.22
CA LEU A 240 -22.14 -13.42 -6.21
C LEU A 240 -22.50 -12.16 -5.43
N ALA A 241 -22.92 -11.08 -6.11
CA ALA A 241 -23.28 -9.83 -5.44
C ALA A 241 -24.54 -9.96 -4.58
N GLN A 242 -25.52 -10.76 -5.00
CA GLN A 242 -26.72 -11.06 -4.21
C GLN A 242 -26.34 -11.83 -2.94
N TYR A 243 -25.53 -12.88 -3.07
CA TYR A 243 -25.00 -13.61 -1.92
C TYR A 243 -24.23 -12.68 -0.97
N MET A 244 -23.34 -11.83 -1.50
CA MET A 244 -22.57 -10.90 -0.66
C MET A 244 -23.44 -9.85 0.02
N ALA A 245 -24.52 -9.40 -0.61
CA ALA A 245 -25.49 -8.49 0.02
C ALA A 245 -26.21 -9.12 1.21
N THR A 246 -26.40 -10.45 1.23
CA THR A 246 -27.02 -11.15 2.36
C THR A 246 -26.03 -11.43 3.49
N VAL A 247 -24.78 -11.74 3.18
CA VAL A 247 -23.77 -12.11 4.18
C VAL A 247 -22.94 -10.94 4.74
N ALA A 248 -22.94 -9.79 4.07
CA ALA A 248 -22.19 -8.63 4.54
C ALA A 248 -22.66 -8.16 5.93
N THR A 249 -21.73 -7.95 6.85
CA THR A 249 -22.03 -7.59 8.25
C THR A 249 -22.28 -6.10 8.45
N ARG A 250 -21.67 -5.23 7.62
CA ARG A 250 -21.80 -3.77 7.71
C ARG A 250 -22.87 -3.26 6.73
N GLU A 251 -23.72 -2.35 7.18
CA GLU A 251 -24.81 -1.80 6.37
C GLU A 251 -24.32 -1.11 5.08
N ASN A 252 -23.19 -0.39 5.18
CA ASN A 252 -22.57 0.22 4.01
C ASN A 252 -22.08 -0.83 2.99
N ASP A 253 -21.59 -1.98 3.45
CA ASP A 253 -21.16 -3.06 2.57
C ASP A 253 -22.37 -3.71 1.88
N LYS A 254 -23.47 -3.94 2.62
CA LYS A 254 -24.73 -4.44 2.05
C LYS A 254 -25.22 -3.53 0.93
N LYS A 255 -25.30 -2.22 1.19
CA LYS A 255 -25.67 -1.21 0.18
C LYS A 255 -24.74 -1.24 -1.03
N SER A 256 -23.44 -1.34 -0.81
CA SER A 256 -22.43 -1.43 -1.87
C SER A 256 -22.62 -2.70 -2.72
N TRP A 257 -22.95 -3.83 -2.10
CA TRP A 257 -23.26 -5.07 -2.81
C TRP A 257 -24.60 -5.01 -3.55
N SER A 258 -25.64 -4.40 -3.00
CA SER A 258 -26.91 -4.14 -3.71
C SER A 258 -26.70 -3.27 -4.95
N ASN A 259 -25.83 -2.25 -4.87
CA ASN A 259 -25.46 -1.45 -6.05
C ASN A 259 -24.76 -2.30 -7.12
N ARG A 260 -23.90 -3.26 -6.72
CA ARG A 260 -23.24 -4.22 -7.63
C ARG A 260 -24.22 -5.20 -8.27
N VAL A 261 -25.25 -5.63 -7.55
CA VAL A 261 -26.35 -6.41 -8.14
C VAL A 261 -26.98 -5.63 -9.28
N LYS A 262 -27.37 -4.37 -9.01
CA LYS A 262 -27.97 -3.49 -10.02
C LYS A 262 -27.04 -3.27 -11.22
N LEU A 263 -25.76 -2.98 -10.98
CA LEU A 263 -24.76 -2.79 -12.03
C LEU A 263 -24.68 -4.00 -12.98
N ALA A 264 -24.59 -5.21 -12.42
CA ALA A 264 -24.50 -6.43 -13.22
C ALA A 264 -25.81 -6.69 -14.01
N GLN A 265 -26.97 -6.44 -13.40
CA GLN A 265 -28.27 -6.55 -14.08
C GLN A 265 -28.44 -5.53 -15.20
N ASP A 266 -28.07 -4.26 -14.97
CA ASP A 266 -28.10 -3.21 -15.98
C ASP A 266 -27.20 -3.58 -17.18
N LEU A 267 -26.02 -4.16 -16.92
CA LEU A 267 -25.12 -4.64 -17.99
C LEU A 267 -25.69 -5.79 -18.80
N ILE A 268 -26.35 -6.76 -18.16
CA ILE A 268 -27.06 -7.85 -18.86
C ILE A 268 -28.16 -7.27 -19.76
N LEU A 269 -28.96 -6.34 -19.22
CA LEU A 269 -30.02 -5.68 -19.96
C LEU A 269 -29.47 -4.90 -21.16
N VAL A 270 -28.41 -4.12 -20.98
CA VAL A 270 -27.74 -3.37 -22.07
C VAL A 270 -27.27 -4.34 -23.16
N LYS A 271 -26.56 -5.41 -22.81
CA LYS A 271 -26.10 -6.42 -23.78
C LYS A 271 -27.27 -7.06 -24.54
N SER A 272 -28.34 -7.40 -23.84
CA SER A 272 -29.54 -7.98 -24.44
C SER A 272 -30.25 -7.02 -25.40
N LEU A 273 -30.39 -5.75 -25.02
CA LEU A 273 -30.98 -4.72 -25.87
C LEU A 273 -30.13 -4.46 -27.13
N MET A 274 -28.80 -4.40 -26.99
CA MET A 274 -27.88 -4.27 -28.13
C MET A 274 -27.98 -5.45 -29.09
N ALA A 275 -28.06 -6.69 -28.57
CA ALA A 275 -28.26 -7.89 -29.39
C ALA A 275 -29.60 -7.89 -30.15
N GLN A 276 -30.61 -7.19 -29.61
CA GLN A 276 -31.91 -6.98 -30.24
C GLN A 276 -31.95 -5.72 -31.14
N ASN A 277 -30.82 -5.04 -31.38
CA ASN A 277 -30.71 -3.77 -32.09
C ASN A 277 -31.50 -2.59 -31.45
N LYS A 278 -31.88 -2.71 -30.17
CA LYS A 278 -32.57 -1.67 -29.40
C LYS A 278 -31.58 -0.69 -28.77
N ASN A 279 -30.74 -0.08 -29.60
CA ASN A 279 -29.57 0.70 -29.13
C ASN A 279 -29.96 1.98 -28.37
N ALA A 280 -31.09 2.63 -28.71
CA ALA A 280 -31.57 3.80 -27.97
C ALA A 280 -32.05 3.45 -26.55
N GLU A 281 -32.72 2.30 -26.38
CA GLU A 281 -33.11 1.78 -25.06
C GLU A 281 -31.85 1.40 -24.26
N ALA A 282 -30.90 0.71 -24.90
CA ALA A 282 -29.61 0.37 -24.28
C ALA A 282 -28.83 1.62 -23.83
N GLN A 283 -28.82 2.67 -24.65
CA GLN A 283 -28.19 3.96 -24.32
C GLN A 283 -28.83 4.60 -23.08
N THR A 284 -30.16 4.54 -22.98
CA THR A 284 -30.89 5.05 -21.82
C THR A 284 -30.49 4.31 -20.54
N VAL A 285 -30.40 2.98 -20.59
CA VAL A 285 -29.99 2.15 -19.45
C VAL A 285 -28.55 2.44 -19.06
N VAL A 286 -27.60 2.45 -20.01
CA VAL A 286 -26.18 2.65 -19.68
C VAL A 286 -25.92 4.03 -19.09
N GLU A 287 -26.58 5.08 -19.59
CA GLU A 287 -26.37 6.44 -19.06
C GLU A 287 -26.89 6.60 -17.63
N ALA A 288 -27.90 5.83 -17.24
CA ALA A 288 -28.41 5.78 -15.87
C ALA A 288 -27.49 5.01 -14.89
N ILE A 289 -26.48 4.28 -15.38
CA ILE A 289 -25.52 3.59 -14.51
C ILE A 289 -24.71 4.61 -13.73
N THR A 290 -24.81 4.53 -12.41
CA THR A 290 -23.97 5.24 -11.44
C THR A 290 -22.97 4.26 -10.83
N LEU A 291 -21.71 4.69 -10.76
CA LEU A 291 -20.63 3.88 -10.21
C LEU A 291 -20.18 4.43 -8.86
N GLU A 292 -19.70 3.52 -8.02
CA GLU A 292 -18.96 3.91 -6.83
C GLU A 292 -17.67 4.64 -7.23
N ARG A 293 -17.23 5.56 -6.37
CA ARG A 293 -16.07 6.44 -6.63
C ARG A 293 -14.80 5.72 -7.10
N ARG A 294 -14.59 4.46 -6.71
CA ARG A 294 -13.42 3.63 -7.06
C ARG A 294 -13.84 2.28 -7.64
N SER A 295 -14.80 2.30 -8.56
CA SER A 295 -15.23 1.08 -9.25
C SER A 295 -14.21 0.65 -10.31
N ALA A 296 -13.82 -0.63 -10.30
CA ALA A 296 -13.01 -1.24 -11.36
C ALA A 296 -13.74 -1.31 -12.71
N ALA A 297 -15.05 -1.08 -12.76
CA ALA A 297 -15.82 -1.02 -14.02
C ALA A 297 -15.80 0.35 -14.71
N THR A 298 -15.11 1.36 -14.16
CA THR A 298 -15.16 2.74 -14.68
C THR A 298 -14.84 2.83 -16.17
N ASP A 299 -13.71 2.28 -16.60
CA ASP A 299 -13.29 2.34 -18.00
C ASP A 299 -14.21 1.52 -18.91
N MET A 300 -14.60 0.31 -18.47
CA MET A 300 -15.56 -0.53 -19.19
C MET A 300 -16.88 0.20 -19.45
N ILE A 301 -17.43 0.89 -18.45
CA ILE A 301 -18.69 1.63 -18.58
C ILE A 301 -18.51 2.87 -19.43
N ASN A 302 -17.37 3.57 -19.34
CA ASN A 302 -17.08 4.72 -20.20
C ASN A 302 -16.96 4.32 -21.67
N LEU A 303 -16.30 3.20 -21.96
CA LEU A 303 -16.22 2.61 -23.30
C LEU A 303 -17.59 2.22 -23.83
N LEU A 304 -18.41 1.53 -23.02
CA LEU A 304 -19.76 1.12 -23.39
C LEU A 304 -20.69 2.31 -23.66
N LYS A 305 -20.61 3.36 -22.82
CA LYS A 305 -21.34 4.62 -23.02
C LYS A 305 -20.93 5.30 -24.34
N ALA A 306 -19.64 5.30 -24.66
CA ALA A 306 -19.14 5.87 -25.90
C ALA A 306 -19.55 5.05 -27.13
N GLU A 307 -19.49 3.71 -27.04
CA GLU A 307 -19.97 2.81 -28.08
C GLU A 307 -21.44 3.04 -28.41
N LEU A 308 -22.30 3.05 -27.39
CA LEU A 308 -23.72 3.30 -27.58
C LEU A 308 -24.00 4.69 -28.14
N SER A 309 -23.26 5.72 -27.71
CA SER A 309 -23.39 7.07 -28.28
C SER A 309 -23.03 7.12 -29.77
N ASP A 310 -21.99 6.41 -30.20
CA ASP A 310 -21.61 6.34 -31.62
C ASP A 310 -22.62 5.54 -32.44
N ILE A 311 -23.09 4.39 -31.95
CA ILE A 311 -24.07 3.55 -32.63
C ILE A 311 -25.42 4.26 -32.79
N THR A 312 -25.80 5.13 -31.85
CA THR A 312 -27.02 5.97 -31.97
C THR A 312 -26.81 7.27 -32.74
N GLY A 313 -25.66 7.44 -33.40
CA GLY A 313 -25.39 8.55 -34.32
C GLY A 313 -24.75 9.80 -33.69
N ASN A 314 -24.31 9.74 -32.43
CA ASN A 314 -23.66 10.84 -31.73
C ASN A 314 -22.17 10.56 -31.45
N THR A 315 -21.38 10.40 -32.52
CA THR A 315 -19.93 10.20 -32.44
C THR A 315 -19.21 11.35 -31.70
N ALA A 316 -19.73 12.59 -31.77
CA ALA A 316 -19.18 13.72 -31.03
C ALA A 316 -19.29 13.55 -29.50
N ALA A 317 -20.44 13.05 -29.01
CA ALA A 317 -20.61 12.71 -27.59
C ALA A 317 -19.71 11.54 -27.16
N ALA A 318 -19.58 10.51 -28.02
CA ALA A 318 -18.68 9.40 -27.78
C ALA A 318 -17.22 9.86 -27.59
N TYR A 319 -16.71 10.66 -28.54
CA TYR A 319 -15.38 11.25 -28.47
C TYR A 319 -15.22 12.13 -27.23
N LYS A 320 -16.18 13.04 -26.98
CA LYS A 320 -16.15 13.95 -25.82
C LYS A 320 -16.00 13.18 -24.51
N LYS A 321 -16.83 12.16 -24.28
CA LYS A 321 -16.78 11.36 -23.04
C LYS A 321 -15.40 10.72 -22.83
N LEU A 322 -14.85 10.09 -23.86
CA LEU A 322 -13.55 9.42 -23.75
C LEU A 322 -12.40 10.40 -23.55
N ILE A 323 -12.43 11.58 -24.17
CA ILE A 323 -11.34 12.55 -23.98
C ILE A 323 -11.31 13.12 -22.55
N TYR A 324 -12.47 13.35 -21.92
CA TYR A 324 -12.51 13.77 -20.52
C TYR A 324 -12.01 12.65 -19.59
N SER A 325 -12.36 11.40 -19.88
CA SER A 325 -11.85 10.24 -19.14
C SER A 325 -10.32 10.15 -19.25
N TYR A 326 -9.80 10.18 -20.49
CA TYR A 326 -8.37 10.08 -20.78
C TYR A 326 -7.55 11.25 -20.21
N ALA A 327 -8.08 12.47 -20.30
CA ALA A 327 -7.41 13.65 -19.77
C ALA A 327 -7.20 13.56 -18.24
N ALA A 328 -8.12 12.92 -17.51
CA ALA A 328 -8.05 12.73 -16.07
C ALA A 328 -7.19 11.53 -15.66
N ALA A 329 -7.33 10.39 -16.33
CA ALA A 329 -6.57 9.17 -16.09
C ALA A 329 -6.32 8.46 -17.44
N PRO A 330 -5.10 8.57 -18.00
CA PRO A 330 -4.82 8.01 -19.32
C PRO A 330 -4.78 6.49 -19.28
N ALA A 331 -5.43 5.85 -20.26
CA ALA A 331 -5.42 4.40 -20.47
C ALA A 331 -5.37 4.10 -21.97
N ASP A 332 -4.63 3.06 -22.37
CA ASP A 332 -4.35 2.75 -23.78
C ASP A 332 -5.62 2.36 -24.57
N ASP A 333 -6.56 1.66 -23.93
CA ASP A 333 -7.85 1.26 -24.51
C ASP A 333 -8.80 2.44 -24.72
N ILE A 334 -8.85 3.36 -23.74
CA ILE A 334 -9.56 4.63 -23.85
C ILE A 334 -8.95 5.46 -24.98
N TYR A 335 -7.61 5.58 -25.06
CA TYR A 335 -6.94 6.31 -26.14
C TYR A 335 -7.28 5.72 -27.50
N LYS A 336 -7.14 4.40 -27.67
CA LYS A 336 -7.43 3.71 -28.93
C LYS A 336 -8.87 3.96 -29.39
N THR A 337 -9.83 3.91 -28.47
CA THR A 337 -11.25 4.12 -28.79
C THR A 337 -11.56 5.58 -29.06
N MET A 338 -10.99 6.50 -28.27
CA MET A 338 -11.03 7.94 -28.52
C MET A 338 -10.44 8.29 -29.88
N GLU A 339 -9.31 7.68 -30.27
CA GLU A 339 -8.68 7.90 -31.57
C GLU A 339 -9.57 7.44 -32.72
N LYS A 340 -10.21 6.27 -32.58
CA LYS A 340 -11.19 5.77 -33.56
C LYS A 340 -12.31 6.80 -33.78
N TYR A 341 -12.90 7.35 -32.73
CA TYR A 341 -13.98 8.35 -32.88
C TYR A 341 -13.46 9.72 -33.34
N GLY A 342 -12.26 10.12 -32.92
CA GLY A 342 -11.60 11.31 -33.43
C GLY A 342 -11.41 11.27 -34.94
N LYS A 343 -10.93 10.13 -35.47
CA LYS A 343 -10.78 9.91 -36.92
C LYS A 343 -12.12 10.01 -37.67
N LYS A 344 -13.21 9.45 -37.12
CA LYS A 344 -14.55 9.62 -37.71
C LYS A 344 -15.01 11.08 -37.76
N LEU A 345 -14.51 11.92 -36.84
CA LEU A 345 -14.78 13.36 -36.79
C LEU A 345 -13.75 14.19 -37.59
N GLY A 346 -12.87 13.54 -38.36
CA GLY A 346 -11.84 14.23 -39.15
C GLY A 346 -10.67 14.79 -38.33
N LYS A 347 -10.50 14.36 -37.07
CA LYS A 347 -9.41 14.82 -36.19
C LYS A 347 -8.12 14.04 -36.44
N THR A 348 -7.01 14.76 -36.43
CA THR A 348 -5.65 14.21 -36.45
C THR A 348 -5.16 13.89 -35.04
N LYS A 349 -4.02 13.18 -34.91
CA LYS A 349 -3.38 12.98 -33.61
C LYS A 349 -3.01 14.30 -32.92
N SER A 350 -2.62 15.31 -33.69
CA SER A 350 -2.32 16.65 -33.17
C SER A 350 -3.56 17.32 -32.56
N ASP A 351 -4.72 17.17 -33.21
CA ASP A 351 -5.98 17.71 -32.68
C ASP A 351 -6.37 17.02 -31.38
N LEU A 352 -6.20 15.70 -31.31
CA LEU A 352 -6.45 14.92 -30.09
C LEU A 352 -5.55 15.38 -28.94
N PHE A 353 -4.26 15.51 -29.21
CA PHE A 353 -3.31 16.02 -28.22
C PHE A 353 -3.69 17.43 -27.74
N ALA A 354 -4.05 18.33 -28.66
CA ALA A 354 -4.50 19.68 -28.32
C ALA A 354 -5.78 19.68 -27.48
N ASP A 355 -6.77 18.84 -27.81
CA ASP A 355 -8.02 18.75 -27.08
C ASP A 355 -7.81 18.15 -25.66
N ILE A 356 -6.93 17.15 -25.50
CA ILE A 356 -6.54 16.60 -24.19
C ILE A 356 -5.92 17.70 -23.33
N TRP A 357 -4.98 18.45 -23.91
CA TRP A 357 -4.28 19.52 -23.20
C TRP A 357 -5.16 20.71 -22.89
N LYS A 358 -6.17 21.01 -23.71
CA LYS A 358 -7.18 22.01 -23.38
C LYS A 358 -7.91 21.67 -22.08
N ILE A 359 -8.26 20.39 -21.88
CA ILE A 359 -8.91 19.93 -20.65
C ILE A 359 -7.93 20.02 -19.47
N ARG A 360 -6.71 19.50 -19.61
CA ARG A 360 -5.70 19.53 -18.53
C ARG A 360 -5.29 20.94 -18.15
N ASP A 361 -5.05 21.82 -19.12
CA ASP A 361 -4.70 23.23 -18.90
C ASP A 361 -5.86 23.98 -18.19
N SER A 362 -7.13 23.59 -18.39
CA SER A 362 -8.29 24.22 -17.73
C SER A 362 -8.36 24.00 -16.22
N VAL A 363 -7.71 22.95 -15.70
CA VAL A 363 -7.68 22.61 -14.27
C VAL A 363 -6.28 22.74 -13.67
N ALA A 364 -5.26 22.95 -14.50
CA ALA A 364 -3.88 23.13 -14.08
C ALA A 364 -3.69 24.46 -13.35
N VAL A 365 -2.99 24.42 -12.22
CA VAL A 365 -2.69 25.61 -11.40
C VAL A 365 -1.22 25.62 -11.01
N PRO A 366 -0.56 26.79 -10.92
CA PRO A 366 0.80 26.88 -10.37
C PRO A 366 0.84 26.25 -8.97
N ALA A 367 1.82 25.38 -8.72
CA ALA A 367 2.05 24.85 -7.39
C ALA A 367 2.57 25.95 -6.45
N THR A 368 2.22 25.86 -5.18
CA THR A 368 2.72 26.77 -4.14
C THR A 368 4.25 26.61 -4.08
N PRO A 369 5.03 27.71 -4.21
CA PRO A 369 6.47 27.63 -4.06
C PRO A 369 6.86 27.13 -2.67
N PHE A 370 7.88 26.28 -2.60
CA PHE A 370 8.46 25.82 -1.35
C PHE A 370 9.99 25.94 -1.38
N SER A 371 10.58 25.96 -0.19
CA SER A 371 12.02 25.79 0.04
C SER A 371 12.18 24.98 1.34
N LEU A 372 12.45 23.67 1.18
CA LEU A 372 12.40 22.68 2.25
C LEU A 372 13.78 22.11 2.55
N GLU A 373 14.03 21.75 3.81
CA GLU A 373 15.30 21.13 4.23
C GLU A 373 15.49 19.75 3.59
N GLN A 374 16.73 19.46 3.18
CA GLN A 374 17.11 18.16 2.63
C GLN A 374 17.64 17.23 3.73
N TYR A 375 17.28 15.94 3.69
CA TYR A 375 17.83 14.95 4.63
C TYR A 375 19.23 14.43 4.27
N ILE A 376 19.55 14.37 2.97
CA ILE A 376 20.79 13.74 2.49
C ILE A 376 21.89 14.77 2.19
N LYS A 377 21.51 15.92 1.63
CA LYS A 377 22.41 17.03 1.32
C LYS A 377 22.22 18.14 2.34
N GLN A 378 23.24 18.95 2.56
CA GLN A 378 23.09 20.17 3.33
C GLN A 378 22.28 21.22 2.55
N GLY A 379 21.54 22.05 3.26
CA GLY A 379 20.76 23.15 2.70
C GLY A 379 19.31 22.79 2.35
N LYS A 380 18.67 23.67 1.58
CA LYS A 380 17.28 23.54 1.16
C LYS A 380 17.18 23.21 -0.32
N ALA A 381 16.12 22.51 -0.70
CA ALA A 381 15.69 22.36 -2.09
C ALA A 381 14.40 23.14 -2.28
N SER A 382 14.34 23.93 -3.35
CA SER A 382 13.20 24.78 -3.70
C SER A 382 12.51 24.27 -4.95
N LEU A 383 11.21 24.52 -5.09
CA LEU A 383 10.45 24.11 -6.28
C LEU A 383 11.10 24.65 -7.58
N SER A 384 11.65 25.87 -7.53
CA SER A 384 12.34 26.52 -8.64
C SER A 384 13.60 25.77 -9.10
N ASP A 385 14.24 24.98 -8.24
CA ASP A 385 15.47 24.24 -8.56
C ASP A 385 15.21 23.13 -9.59
N PHE A 386 13.94 22.77 -9.77
CA PHE A 386 13.47 21.71 -10.65
C PHE A 386 12.78 22.23 -11.91
N LYS A 387 12.81 23.55 -12.16
CA LYS A 387 12.23 24.15 -13.37
C LYS A 387 12.83 23.50 -14.62
N GLY A 388 12.00 23.25 -15.62
CA GLY A 388 12.35 22.53 -16.84
C GLY A 388 12.15 21.01 -16.76
N LYS A 389 11.90 20.45 -15.57
CA LYS A 389 11.69 19.01 -15.36
C LYS A 389 10.23 18.73 -15.00
N VAL A 390 9.75 17.54 -15.35
CA VAL A 390 8.56 16.99 -14.71
C VAL A 390 8.91 16.64 -13.27
N ILE A 391 8.00 16.91 -12.34
CA ILE A 391 8.23 16.65 -10.91
C ILE A 391 7.18 15.64 -10.44
N LEU A 392 7.63 14.43 -10.12
CA LEU A 392 6.86 13.46 -9.35
C LEU A 392 7.09 13.76 -7.86
N LEU A 393 6.06 14.26 -7.18
CA LEU A 393 6.13 14.60 -5.76
C LEU A 393 5.22 13.66 -4.98
N THR A 394 5.77 13.01 -3.96
CA THR A 394 5.03 12.14 -3.04
C THR A 394 5.19 12.61 -1.59
N TYR A 395 4.10 12.71 -0.86
CA TYR A 395 4.12 12.86 0.59
C TYR A 395 4.14 11.49 1.27
N TRP A 396 5.10 11.26 2.16
CA TRP A 396 5.40 9.95 2.73
C TRP A 396 5.96 10.06 4.16
N PHE A 397 6.30 8.91 4.76
CA PHE A 397 7.16 8.80 5.94
C PHE A 397 7.78 7.39 6.02
N PRO A 398 8.87 7.16 6.77
CA PRO A 398 9.57 5.86 6.82
C PRO A 398 8.68 4.66 7.15
N GLY A 399 7.82 4.78 8.17
CA GLY A 399 6.84 3.76 8.54
C GLY A 399 5.61 3.66 7.63
N CYS A 400 5.51 4.43 6.54
CA CYS A 400 4.33 4.47 5.70
C CYS A 400 4.23 3.21 4.84
N GLY A 401 3.49 2.21 5.33
CA GLY A 401 3.22 0.97 4.60
C GLY A 401 2.80 1.23 3.16
N PRO A 402 1.65 1.88 2.90
CA PRO A 402 1.16 2.08 1.54
C PRO A 402 2.13 2.85 0.63
N CYS A 403 2.96 3.76 1.16
CA CYS A 403 4.01 4.44 0.38
C CYS A 403 5.06 3.44 -0.11
N ARG A 404 5.53 2.57 0.79
CA ARG A 404 6.51 1.51 0.48
C ARG A 404 5.99 0.51 -0.56
N GLY A 405 4.67 0.33 -0.64
CA GLY A 405 4.02 -0.43 -1.72
C GLY A 405 4.07 0.26 -3.09
N GLU A 406 4.06 1.59 -3.14
CA GLU A 406 4.11 2.36 -4.41
C GLU A 406 5.53 2.58 -4.91
N PHE A 407 6.50 2.78 -4.02
CA PHE A 407 7.87 3.17 -4.38
C PHE A 407 8.53 2.24 -5.40
N PRO A 408 8.44 0.89 -5.31
CA PRO A 408 8.98 0.01 -6.34
C PRO A 408 8.40 0.27 -7.74
N ASN A 409 7.12 0.64 -7.82
CA ASN A 409 6.42 0.90 -9.08
C ASN A 409 6.79 2.29 -9.62
N PHE A 410 6.89 3.30 -8.75
CA PHE A 410 7.47 4.60 -9.12
C PHE A 410 8.88 4.44 -9.66
N GLU A 411 9.72 3.68 -8.99
CA GLU A 411 11.08 3.36 -9.43
C GLU A 411 11.12 2.68 -10.81
N ASN A 412 10.20 1.76 -11.09
CA ASN A 412 10.09 1.12 -12.41
C ASN A 412 9.80 2.14 -13.51
N VAL A 413 8.96 3.14 -13.23
CA VAL A 413 8.61 4.19 -14.18
C VAL A 413 9.69 5.27 -14.29
N VAL A 414 10.18 5.80 -13.15
CA VAL A 414 11.18 6.87 -13.07
C VAL A 414 12.46 6.49 -13.82
N ARG A 415 12.90 5.22 -13.73
CA ARG A 415 14.10 4.73 -14.44
C ARG A 415 14.02 4.81 -15.98
N LYS A 416 12.83 4.98 -16.55
CA LYS A 416 12.63 5.13 -18.00
C LYS A 416 12.95 6.55 -18.48
N PHE A 417 13.10 7.51 -17.57
CA PHE A 417 13.34 8.92 -17.87
C PHE A 417 14.72 9.36 -17.39
N THR A 418 15.32 10.34 -18.08
CA THR A 418 16.61 10.90 -17.64
C THR A 418 16.42 11.89 -16.48
N LYS A 419 17.51 12.19 -15.76
CA LYS A 419 17.50 13.15 -14.64
C LYS A 419 17.22 14.59 -15.08
N GLU A 420 17.35 14.87 -16.37
CA GLU A 420 17.03 16.15 -17.02
C GLU A 420 15.53 16.23 -17.37
N GLN A 421 14.86 15.10 -17.57
CA GLN A 421 13.44 15.03 -17.91
C GLN A 421 12.55 15.00 -16.66
N LEU A 422 12.95 14.21 -15.65
CA LEU A 422 12.13 13.91 -14.48
C LEU A 422 12.94 14.05 -13.20
N VAL A 423 12.31 14.61 -12.17
CA VAL A 423 12.78 14.52 -10.79
C VAL A 423 11.72 13.87 -9.91
N TYR A 424 12.16 13.00 -9.01
CA TYR A 424 11.32 12.34 -8.02
C TYR A 424 11.65 12.89 -6.63
N ILE A 425 10.65 13.45 -5.95
CA ILE A 425 10.75 14.10 -4.64
C ILE A 425 9.83 13.39 -3.65
N GLY A 426 10.36 13.09 -2.46
CA GLY A 426 9.59 12.56 -1.34
C GLY A 426 9.60 13.52 -0.16
N ILE A 427 8.46 14.04 0.25
CA ILE A 427 8.33 14.94 1.40
C ILE A 427 7.88 14.16 2.64
N ASN A 428 8.72 14.08 3.68
CA ASN A 428 8.42 13.41 4.94
C ASN A 428 7.45 14.25 5.79
N ILE A 429 6.24 13.75 6.03
CA ILE A 429 5.20 14.43 6.81
C ILE A 429 5.19 14.07 8.30
N ALA A 430 6.06 13.16 8.74
CA ALA A 430 6.15 12.70 10.12
C ALA A 430 7.47 13.14 10.75
N ALA A 431 7.48 14.31 11.38
CA ALA A 431 8.67 14.92 11.98
C ALA A 431 9.29 14.04 13.09
N GLU A 432 8.45 13.25 13.77
CA GLU A 432 8.85 12.26 14.77
C GLU A 432 9.64 11.08 14.19
N GLN A 433 9.67 10.93 12.86
CA GLN A 433 10.41 9.88 12.15
C GLN A 433 11.61 10.40 11.34
N ASP A 434 12.02 11.66 11.54
CA ASP A 434 13.13 12.29 10.82
C ASP A 434 14.44 11.46 10.91
N GLU A 435 14.73 10.88 12.08
CA GLU A 435 15.93 10.08 12.30
C GLU A 435 15.97 8.78 11.48
N TYR A 436 14.81 8.31 10.99
CA TYR A 436 14.68 7.09 10.19
C TYR A 436 14.79 7.33 8.70
N VAL A 437 14.67 8.59 8.22
CA VAL A 437 14.69 8.91 6.79
C VAL A 437 16.02 8.52 6.15
N VAL A 438 17.15 8.94 6.74
CA VAL A 438 18.48 8.65 6.16
C VAL A 438 18.81 7.15 6.16
N PRO A 439 18.61 6.40 7.26
CA PRO A 439 18.74 4.94 7.25
C PRO A 439 17.87 4.26 6.20
N PHE A 440 16.60 4.64 6.09
CA PHE A 440 15.65 4.09 5.11
C PHE A 440 16.12 4.30 3.67
N MET A 441 16.59 5.51 3.34
CA MET A 441 17.08 5.80 1.99
C MET A 441 18.33 5.00 1.64
N LYS A 442 19.25 4.83 2.60
CA LYS A 442 20.48 4.05 2.40
C LYS A 442 20.20 2.56 2.21
N SER A 443 19.24 1.98 2.95
CA SER A 443 18.95 0.55 2.90
C SER A 443 18.03 0.15 1.74
N SER A 444 17.09 1.01 1.37
CA SER A 444 16.11 0.72 0.31
C SER A 444 16.64 0.90 -1.11
N GLY A 445 17.55 1.85 -1.32
CA GLY A 445 18.05 2.20 -2.65
C GLY A 445 17.07 2.99 -3.53
N TYR A 446 15.99 3.54 -2.95
CA TYR A 446 15.06 4.42 -3.66
C TYR A 446 15.73 5.75 -4.07
N SER A 447 15.32 6.29 -5.22
CA SER A 447 16.00 7.37 -5.93
C SER A 447 15.45 8.77 -5.65
N PHE A 448 14.33 8.89 -4.91
CA PHE A 448 13.75 10.19 -4.62
C PHE A 448 14.63 11.07 -3.75
N ILE A 449 14.49 12.38 -3.90
CA ILE A 449 15.10 13.38 -3.01
C ILE A 449 14.21 13.50 -1.76
N PRO A 450 14.67 13.08 -0.57
CA PRO A 450 13.89 13.22 0.67
C PRO A 450 13.98 14.65 1.20
N LEU A 451 12.82 15.29 1.39
CA LEU A 451 12.67 16.65 1.94
C LEU A 451 11.84 16.63 3.21
N LYS A 452 12.12 17.54 4.14
CA LYS A 452 11.35 17.72 5.38
C LYS A 452 10.14 18.60 5.13
N ASP A 453 8.97 18.16 5.56
CA ASP A 453 7.75 18.93 5.40
C ASP A 453 7.69 20.16 6.29
N GLU A 454 6.98 21.18 5.81
CA GLU A 454 6.57 22.35 6.58
C GLU A 454 5.06 22.55 6.34
N GLU A 455 4.22 21.85 7.13
CA GLU A 455 2.78 21.69 6.88
C GLU A 455 2.05 23.01 6.59
N GLU A 456 2.33 24.04 7.38
CA GLU A 456 1.75 25.39 7.26
C GLU A 456 2.10 26.10 5.93
N LYS A 457 3.11 25.62 5.19
CA LYS A 457 3.59 26.22 3.94
C LYS A 457 3.20 25.44 2.69
N ARG A 458 2.47 24.33 2.82
CA ARG A 458 2.08 23.49 1.66
C ARG A 458 1.19 24.20 0.65
N GLY A 459 0.37 25.16 1.10
CA GLY A 459 -0.60 25.86 0.25
C GLY A 459 -1.51 24.89 -0.52
N ASN A 460 -1.46 24.95 -1.86
CA ASN A 460 -2.26 24.08 -2.73
C ASN A 460 -1.68 22.66 -2.95
N LEU A 461 -0.54 22.32 -2.36
CA LEU A 461 0.02 20.96 -2.31
C LEU A 461 -0.45 20.22 -1.03
N VAL A 462 -1.76 20.24 -0.77
CA VAL A 462 -2.38 19.68 0.45
C VAL A 462 -2.18 18.17 0.58
N ALA A 463 -1.61 17.72 1.70
CA ALA A 463 -1.44 16.31 2.03
C ALA A 463 -2.18 15.95 3.33
N PRO A 464 -3.45 15.52 3.26
CA PRO A 464 -4.21 15.12 4.46
C PRO A 464 -3.71 13.80 5.06
N GLY A 465 -2.82 13.11 4.36
CA GLY A 465 -2.16 11.89 4.81
C GLY A 465 -1.18 11.41 3.74
N ALA A 466 -0.46 10.34 4.07
CA ALA A 466 0.44 9.68 3.15
C ALA A 466 -0.14 8.33 2.69
N PRO A 467 0.00 7.96 1.40
CA PRO A 467 0.52 8.76 0.28
C PRO A 467 -0.44 9.81 -0.22
N THR A 468 0.12 10.96 -0.59
CA THR A 468 -0.51 11.94 -1.49
C THR A 468 0.49 12.27 -2.60
N ASN A 469 0.09 12.03 -3.86
CA ASN A 469 0.97 12.16 -5.02
C ASN A 469 0.54 13.29 -5.94
N TYR A 470 1.53 13.99 -6.51
CA TYR A 470 1.38 15.07 -7.47
C TYR A 470 2.32 14.85 -8.66
N LEU A 471 1.87 15.27 -9.85
CA LEU A 471 2.71 15.38 -11.03
C LEU A 471 2.66 16.82 -11.53
N LEU A 472 3.81 17.50 -11.46
CA LEU A 472 3.97 18.88 -11.90
C LEU A 472 4.65 18.93 -13.27
N ASP A 473 4.22 19.86 -14.12
CA ASP A 473 4.88 20.11 -15.40
C ASP A 473 6.21 20.88 -15.24
N GLN A 474 6.91 21.09 -16.35
CA GLN A 474 8.20 21.78 -16.42
C GLN A 474 8.14 23.25 -15.93
N ASN A 475 6.95 23.82 -15.80
CA ASN A 475 6.72 25.16 -15.28
C ASN A 475 6.26 25.17 -13.82
N GLY A 476 6.21 24.00 -13.17
CA GLY A 476 5.74 23.87 -11.79
C GLY A 476 4.22 23.96 -11.64
N ARG A 477 3.43 23.71 -12.70
CA ARG A 477 1.96 23.62 -12.58
C ARG A 477 1.53 22.21 -12.20
N ILE A 478 0.57 22.09 -11.29
CA ILE A 478 -0.06 20.82 -10.93
C ILE A 478 -0.91 20.35 -12.11
N ILE A 479 -0.51 19.25 -12.77
CA ILE A 479 -1.29 18.63 -13.85
C ILE A 479 -2.12 17.46 -13.32
N PHE A 480 -1.52 16.62 -12.47
CA PHE A 480 -2.20 15.50 -11.83
C PHE A 480 -1.99 15.50 -10.33
N LYS A 481 -2.99 15.02 -9.59
CA LYS A 481 -2.97 14.90 -8.12
C LYS A 481 -3.82 13.73 -7.67
N ASN A 482 -3.55 13.22 -6.48
CA ASN A 482 -4.34 12.15 -5.80
C ASN A 482 -4.40 10.82 -6.58
N PHE A 483 -3.40 10.54 -7.42
CA PHE A 483 -3.26 9.23 -8.06
C PHE A 483 -2.45 8.27 -7.16
N ARG A 484 -2.58 6.98 -7.42
CA ARG A 484 -1.76 5.92 -6.83
C ARG A 484 -1.12 5.08 -7.92
N THR A 485 0.02 4.47 -7.65
CA THR A 485 0.72 3.58 -8.58
C THR A 485 1.08 2.24 -7.95
N ASP A 486 0.55 1.18 -8.54
CA ASP A 486 0.82 -0.23 -8.23
C ASP A 486 1.30 -0.97 -9.48
N ASP A 487 1.44 -2.30 -9.37
CA ASP A 487 1.92 -3.17 -10.44
C ASP A 487 0.97 -3.27 -11.64
N ASN A 488 -0.29 -2.84 -11.50
CA ASN A 488 -1.29 -2.88 -12.56
C ASN A 488 -1.40 -1.57 -13.34
N ASN A 489 -0.87 -0.46 -12.83
CA ASN A 489 -1.05 0.86 -13.45
C ASN A 489 0.23 1.69 -13.63
N GLU A 490 1.42 1.08 -13.56
CA GLU A 490 2.70 1.73 -13.93
C GLU A 490 2.61 2.45 -15.29
N ARG A 491 1.92 1.85 -16.25
CA ARG A 491 1.73 2.41 -17.59
C ARG A 491 0.96 3.73 -17.57
N VAL A 492 0.01 3.90 -16.64
CA VAL A 492 -0.75 5.16 -16.50
C VAL A 492 0.21 6.29 -16.11
N LEU A 493 1.06 6.07 -15.10
CA LEU A 493 2.05 7.07 -14.67
C LEU A 493 3.07 7.38 -15.77
N GLU A 494 3.51 6.37 -16.51
CA GLU A 494 4.41 6.54 -17.66
C GLU A 494 3.79 7.47 -18.71
N ILE A 495 2.55 7.21 -19.14
CA ILE A 495 1.85 8.07 -20.11
C ILE A 495 1.70 9.49 -19.58
N MET A 496 1.33 9.65 -18.30
CA MET A 496 1.20 10.97 -17.68
C MET A 496 2.51 11.77 -17.78
N ILE A 497 3.66 11.13 -17.55
CA ILE A 497 4.98 11.78 -17.65
C ILE A 497 5.36 12.03 -19.11
N GLU A 498 5.19 11.05 -20.01
CA GLU A 498 5.49 11.15 -21.44
C GLU A 498 4.75 12.33 -22.09
N GLU A 499 3.46 12.46 -21.84
CA GLU A 499 2.65 13.52 -22.45
C GLU A 499 2.99 14.91 -21.89
N ILE A 500 3.32 15.03 -20.60
CA ILE A 500 3.81 16.29 -20.02
C ILE A 500 5.15 16.68 -20.69
N LEU A 501 6.05 15.72 -20.87
CA LEU A 501 7.32 15.95 -21.57
C LEU A 501 7.09 16.39 -23.02
N GLU A 502 6.20 15.73 -23.74
CA GLU A 502 5.85 16.09 -25.12
C GLU A 502 5.25 17.50 -25.20
N ARG A 503 4.35 17.86 -24.27
CA ARG A 503 3.74 19.19 -24.22
C ARG A 503 4.76 20.30 -24.05
N GLY A 504 5.79 20.06 -23.26
CA GLY A 504 6.88 21.01 -23.04
C GLY A 504 7.80 21.21 -24.25
N LYS A 505 7.78 20.32 -25.24
CA LYS A 505 8.54 20.47 -26.50
C LYS A 505 7.81 21.31 -27.55
N ILE A 506 6.49 21.49 -27.39
CA ILE A 506 5.61 22.15 -28.37
C ILE A 506 5.37 23.63 -28.00
N LYS A 507 5.67 24.04 -26.77
CA LYS A 507 5.72 25.45 -26.35
C LYS A 507 7.12 25.99 -26.52
#